data_AF-A4VJL3-F1
#
_entry.id   AF-A4VJL3-F1
#
_cell.length_a   1.000
_cell.length_b   1.000
_cell.length_c   1.000
_cell.angle_alpha   90.00
_cell.angle_beta   90.00
_cell.angle_gamma   90.00
#
_symmetry.space_group_name_H-M   'P 1'
#
loop_
_entity.id
_entity.type
_entity.pdbx_description
1 polymer ?
#
loop_
_entity_poly.entity_id
_entity_poly.type
_entity_poly.pdbx_seq_one_letter_code
_entity_poly.pdbx_strand_id
1 'polypeptide(L)'
;MRFRKSHDVAVDEENPYWMSFSDIMSALLVIFILASVILILQLMDIQQKLEERQVQFEQEIEELKKAEQVRRTILDEAVEALRRRGIKVEVSENHTVLSIPNDLLGFDTGAYEIHSAYQARALEIGKVINEVISRDDRVEFLDTIFIEGHTDNRPLPGFMGKGNWGLSTFRAISLWQFWGDALAREEQLSRLNNKDGKPLFSVSGYGETRPAVADQVTEEDFKRNRRIDIRFTIRRPDSAQYEQVKERLGEAKP
;
A
#
# COMPACT_ATOMS: atom_id res chain seq x y z
N MET A 1 -73.68 -79.53 28.26
CA MET A 1 -72.24 -79.57 27.90
C MET A 1 -71.68 -78.17 28.09
N ARG A 2 -70.56 -78.05 28.81
CA ARG A 2 -69.83 -76.81 29.14
C ARG A 2 -68.98 -76.36 27.92
N PHE A 3 -68.48 -75.11 27.99
CA PHE A 3 -67.41 -74.44 27.19
C PHE A 3 -67.88 -73.51 26.04
N ARG A 4 -67.29 -72.35 25.73
CA ARG A 4 -66.48 -71.27 26.38
C ARG A 4 -66.20 -70.23 25.26
N LYS A 5 -66.05 -68.95 25.62
CA LYS A 5 -65.49 -67.78 24.87
C LYS A 5 -66.48 -67.05 23.95
N SER A 6 -66.45 -65.72 23.85
CA SER A 6 -65.33 -64.78 24.04
C SER A 6 -65.71 -63.53 24.84
N HIS A 7 -64.71 -62.99 25.53
CA HIS A 7 -64.65 -61.58 25.92
C HIS A 7 -64.78 -60.71 24.67
N ASP A 8 -65.75 -59.80 24.63
CA ASP A 8 -65.56 -58.53 23.95
C ASP A 8 -65.10 -57.53 25.01
N VAL A 9 -63.78 -57.37 25.09
CA VAL A 9 -63.20 -56.19 25.72
C VAL A 9 -63.58 -55.04 24.80
N ALA A 10 -64.48 -54.17 25.24
CA ALA A 10 -64.63 -52.86 24.64
C ALA A 10 -63.24 -52.20 24.72
N VAL A 11 -62.54 -52.16 23.60
CA VAL A 11 -61.29 -51.43 23.45
C VAL A 11 -61.69 -49.96 23.58
N ASP A 12 -61.23 -49.34 24.67
CA ASP A 12 -61.37 -47.92 25.01
C ASP A 12 -61.40 -47.04 23.74
N GLU A 13 -62.59 -46.53 23.42
CA GLU A 13 -62.76 -45.49 22.41
C GLU A 13 -62.14 -44.20 22.96
N GLU A 14 -61.16 -43.68 22.20
CA GLU A 14 -60.53 -42.36 22.34
C GLU A 14 -59.84 -42.07 23.68
N ASN A 15 -58.63 -42.61 23.83
CA ASN A 15 -57.73 -42.21 24.89
C ASN A 15 -57.36 -40.70 24.74
N PRO A 16 -57.84 -39.78 25.61
CA PRO A 16 -57.73 -38.32 25.45
C PRO A 16 -56.29 -37.81 25.39
N TYR A 17 -55.34 -38.61 25.88
CA TYR A 17 -53.91 -38.31 25.82
C TYR A 17 -53.37 -38.19 24.39
N TRP A 18 -53.95 -38.88 23.40
CA TRP A 18 -53.48 -38.79 22.01
C TRP A 18 -53.80 -37.45 21.36
N MET A 19 -54.95 -36.85 21.68
CA MET A 19 -55.30 -35.50 21.19
C MET A 19 -54.36 -34.44 21.79
N SER A 20 -54.14 -34.46 23.11
CA SER A 20 -53.19 -33.55 23.76
C SER A 20 -51.74 -33.75 23.30
N PHE A 21 -51.34 -35.00 23.04
CA PHE A 21 -50.03 -35.32 22.47
C PHE A 21 -49.86 -34.76 21.04
N SER A 22 -50.88 -34.92 20.19
CA SER A 22 -50.89 -34.37 18.83
C SER A 22 -50.80 -32.84 18.83
N ASP A 23 -51.46 -32.16 19.77
CA ASP A 23 -51.44 -30.70 19.88
C ASP A 23 -50.06 -30.18 20.35
N ILE A 24 -49.45 -30.84 21.35
CA ILE A 24 -48.08 -30.52 21.78
C ILE A 24 -47.06 -30.76 20.66
N MET A 25 -47.17 -31.86 19.92
CA MET A 25 -46.30 -32.16 18.79
C MET A 25 -46.48 -31.17 17.64
N SER A 26 -47.72 -30.71 17.39
CA SER A 26 -48.02 -29.68 16.40
C SER A 26 -47.43 -28.33 16.82
N ALA A 27 -47.57 -27.94 18.09
CA ALA A 27 -46.96 -26.73 18.63
C ALA A 27 -45.42 -26.77 18.56
N LEU A 28 -44.81 -27.91 18.89
CA LEU A 28 -43.37 -28.13 18.78
C LEU A 28 -42.91 -28.02 17.32
N LEU A 29 -43.64 -28.62 16.39
CA LEU A 29 -43.36 -28.56 14.96
C LEU A 29 -43.43 -27.12 14.43
N VAL A 30 -44.41 -26.32 14.86
CA VAL A 30 -44.50 -24.89 14.51
C VAL A 30 -43.29 -24.11 15.04
N ILE A 31 -42.85 -24.36 16.28
CA ILE A 31 -41.64 -23.73 16.85
C ILE A 31 -40.40 -24.11 16.03
N PHE A 32 -40.25 -25.38 15.65
CA PHE A 32 -39.13 -25.82 14.81
C PHE A 32 -39.16 -25.18 13.42
N ILE A 33 -40.33 -25.08 12.79
CA ILE A 33 -40.48 -24.39 11.51
C ILE A 33 -40.08 -22.92 11.65
N LEU A 34 -40.56 -22.23 12.68
CA LEU A 34 -40.24 -20.83 12.91
C LEU A 34 -38.73 -20.62 13.13
N ALA A 35 -38.11 -21.47 13.97
CA ALA A 35 -36.66 -21.44 14.21
C ALA A 35 -35.87 -21.72 12.92
N SER A 36 -36.33 -22.68 12.10
CA SER A 36 -35.71 -23.01 10.81
C SER A 36 -35.81 -21.85 9.82
N VAL A 37 -36.96 -21.18 9.75
CA VAL A 37 -37.15 -19.99 8.91
C VAL A 37 -36.22 -18.86 9.36
N ILE A 38 -36.12 -18.60 10.67
CA ILE A 38 -35.19 -17.58 11.20
C ILE A 38 -33.74 -17.93 10.83
N LEU A 39 -33.33 -19.18 11.00
CA LEU A 39 -31.99 -19.63 10.65
C LEU A 39 -31.72 -19.47 9.15
N ILE A 40 -32.67 -19.85 8.29
CA ILE A 40 -32.54 -19.69 6.83
C ILE A 40 -32.40 -18.20 6.47
N LEU A 41 -33.22 -17.32 7.05
CA LEU A 41 -33.12 -15.87 6.82
C LEU A 41 -31.75 -15.30 7.27
N GLN A 42 -31.24 -15.74 8.42
CA GLN A 42 -29.90 -15.36 8.89
C GLN A 42 -28.79 -15.86 7.98
N LEU A 43 -28.88 -17.11 7.51
CA LEU A 43 -27.90 -17.67 6.58
C LEU A 43 -27.90 -16.91 5.25
N MET A 44 -29.09 -16.55 4.74
CA MET A 44 -29.20 -15.74 3.52
C MET A 44 -28.56 -14.36 3.68
N ASP A 45 -28.82 -13.65 4.78
CA ASP A 45 -28.20 -12.34 5.08
C ASP A 45 -26.67 -12.43 5.19
N ILE A 46 -26.15 -13.48 5.85
CA ILE A 46 -24.71 -13.72 5.95
C ILE A 46 -24.11 -14.01 4.58
N GLN A 47 -24.73 -14.86 3.77
CA GLN A 47 -24.25 -15.18 2.41
C GLN A 47 -24.21 -13.92 1.54
N GLN A 48 -25.26 -13.10 1.57
CA GLN A 48 -25.30 -11.84 0.83
C GLN A 48 -24.17 -10.89 1.25
N LYS A 49 -23.97 -10.69 2.57
CA LYS A 49 -22.88 -9.84 3.08
C LYS A 49 -21.49 -10.37 2.71
N LEU A 50 -21.31 -11.69 2.67
CA LEU A 50 -20.05 -12.29 2.23
C LEU A 50 -19.81 -12.07 0.75
N GLU A 51 -20.83 -12.20 -0.08
CA GLU A 51 -20.75 -11.95 -1.53
C GLU A 51 -20.45 -10.48 -1.83
N GLU A 52 -21.14 -9.55 -1.17
CA GLU A 52 -20.88 -8.10 -1.29
C GLU A 52 -19.44 -7.75 -0.91
N ARG A 53 -18.94 -8.31 0.21
CA ARG A 53 -17.54 -8.12 0.63
C ARG A 53 -16.56 -8.74 -0.36
N GLN A 54 -16.88 -9.91 -0.92
CA GLN A 54 -16.01 -10.55 -1.90
C GLN A 54 -15.88 -9.72 -3.17
N VAL A 55 -16.98 -9.16 -3.66
CA VAL A 55 -16.96 -8.27 -4.84
C VAL A 55 -16.15 -7.00 -4.56
N GLN A 56 -16.34 -6.36 -3.40
CA GLN A 56 -15.54 -5.20 -2.98
C GLN A 56 -14.05 -5.53 -2.90
N PHE A 57 -13.72 -6.67 -2.32
CA PHE A 57 -12.35 -7.15 -2.20
C PHE A 57 -11.68 -7.40 -3.55
N GLU A 58 -12.39 -8.03 -4.49
CA GLU A 58 -11.89 -8.24 -5.85
C GLU A 58 -11.60 -6.92 -6.57
N GLN A 59 -12.47 -5.92 -6.39
CA GLN A 59 -12.26 -4.57 -6.94
C GLN A 59 -11.03 -3.89 -6.34
N GLU A 60 -10.85 -3.94 -5.02
CA GLU A 60 -9.69 -3.36 -4.33
C GLU A 60 -8.36 -3.99 -4.77
N ILE A 61 -8.33 -5.31 -4.97
CA ILE A 61 -7.14 -6.00 -5.48
C ILE A 61 -6.80 -5.52 -6.89
N GLU A 62 -7.79 -5.38 -7.76
CA GLU A 62 -7.54 -4.92 -9.13
C GLU A 62 -7.08 -3.45 -9.16
N GLU A 63 -7.64 -2.60 -8.30
CA GLU A 63 -7.16 -1.22 -8.12
C GLU A 63 -5.71 -1.17 -7.62
N LEU A 64 -5.36 -2.02 -6.63
CA LEU A 64 -4.01 -2.11 -6.10
C LEU A 64 -3.02 -2.57 -7.18
N LYS A 65 -3.35 -3.60 -7.94
CA LYS A 65 -2.52 -4.08 -9.06
C LYS A 65 -2.33 -2.98 -10.12
N LYS A 66 -3.40 -2.24 -10.44
CA LYS A 66 -3.31 -1.11 -11.38
C LYS A 66 -2.37 -0.04 -10.84
N ALA A 67 -2.47 0.31 -9.56
CA ALA A 67 -1.60 1.31 -8.94
C ALA A 67 -0.12 0.87 -8.94
N GLU A 68 0.16 -0.39 -8.63
CA GLU A 68 1.50 -0.97 -8.72
C GLU A 68 2.07 -0.92 -10.13
N GLN A 69 1.27 -1.30 -11.13
CA GLN A 69 1.67 -1.26 -12.53
C GLN A 69 1.94 0.17 -13.01
N VAL A 70 1.12 1.14 -12.61
CA VAL A 70 1.33 2.57 -12.90
C VAL A 70 2.64 3.04 -12.28
N ARG A 71 2.88 2.80 -10.99
CA ARG A 71 4.15 3.16 -10.32
C ARG A 71 5.36 2.58 -11.04
N ARG A 72 5.30 1.29 -11.38
CA ARG A 72 6.39 0.62 -12.11
C ARG A 72 6.66 1.29 -13.45
N THR A 73 5.59 1.58 -14.20
CA THR A 73 5.68 2.25 -15.51
C THR A 73 6.30 3.64 -15.39
N ILE A 74 5.92 4.41 -14.36
CA ILE A 74 6.51 5.74 -14.08
C ILE A 74 8.02 5.62 -13.88
N LEU A 75 8.47 4.67 -13.06
CA LEU A 75 9.89 4.49 -12.77
C LEU A 75 10.67 4.02 -14.00
N ASP A 76 10.14 3.05 -14.76
CA ASP A 76 10.77 2.55 -15.98
C ASP A 76 10.91 3.67 -17.02
N GLU A 77 9.86 4.46 -17.22
CA GLU A 77 9.89 5.63 -18.11
C GLU A 77 10.87 6.71 -17.63
N ALA A 78 10.93 6.97 -16.32
CA ALA A 78 11.84 7.96 -15.74
C ALA A 78 13.30 7.57 -15.98
N VAL A 79 13.66 6.31 -15.69
CA VAL A 79 15.02 5.79 -15.91
C VAL A 79 15.40 5.87 -17.37
N GLU A 80 14.54 5.44 -18.29
CA GLU A 80 14.85 5.45 -19.71
C GLU A 80 14.90 6.86 -20.29
N ALA A 81 14.07 7.79 -19.80
CA ALA A 81 14.18 9.20 -20.16
C ALA A 81 15.49 9.83 -19.65
N LEU A 82 15.89 9.56 -18.40
CA LEU A 82 17.13 10.08 -17.81
C LEU A 82 18.37 9.48 -18.47
N ARG A 83 18.37 8.17 -18.73
CA ARG A 83 19.45 7.47 -19.42
C ARG A 83 19.71 8.04 -20.81
N ARG A 84 18.66 8.35 -21.57
CA ARG A 84 18.78 9.00 -22.90
C ARG A 84 19.41 10.39 -22.82
N ARG A 85 19.24 11.09 -21.70
CA ARG A 85 19.88 12.39 -21.41
C ARG A 85 21.27 12.24 -20.77
N GLY A 86 21.82 11.03 -20.70
CA GLY A 86 23.13 10.74 -20.12
C GLY A 86 23.17 10.70 -18.59
N ILE A 87 22.01 10.75 -17.93
CA ILE A 87 21.88 10.74 -16.47
C ILE A 87 21.59 9.30 -16.02
N LYS A 88 22.55 8.67 -15.35
CA LYS A 88 22.44 7.26 -14.91
C LYS A 88 21.93 7.19 -13.47
N VAL A 89 20.67 6.82 -13.33
CA VAL A 89 19.99 6.56 -12.06
C VAL A 89 19.71 5.06 -11.91
N GLU A 90 19.45 4.61 -10.69
CA GLU A 90 19.16 3.21 -10.37
C GLU A 90 17.72 3.07 -9.86
N VAL A 91 17.09 1.91 -10.09
CA VAL A 91 15.80 1.58 -9.47
C VAL A 91 16.02 0.45 -8.48
N SER A 92 15.47 0.61 -7.28
CA SER A 92 15.61 -0.36 -6.20
C SER A 92 14.26 -0.66 -5.53
N GLU A 93 14.29 -1.58 -4.57
CA GLU A 93 13.14 -1.94 -3.73
C GLU A 93 11.88 -2.30 -4.54
N ASN A 94 11.99 -3.26 -5.46
CA ASN A 94 10.87 -3.74 -6.29
C ASN A 94 10.15 -2.63 -7.09
N HIS A 95 10.92 -1.72 -7.71
CA HIS A 95 10.37 -0.59 -8.46
C HIS A 95 9.49 0.30 -7.57
N THR A 96 10.05 0.70 -6.42
CA THR A 96 9.45 1.74 -5.57
C THR A 96 10.33 2.96 -5.39
N VAL A 97 11.64 2.81 -5.64
CA VAL A 97 12.64 3.87 -5.39
C VAL A 97 13.44 4.13 -6.66
N LEU A 98 13.56 5.41 -7.02
CA LEU A 98 14.53 5.92 -7.98
C LEU A 98 15.71 6.52 -7.22
N SER A 99 16.88 5.91 -7.31
CA SER A 99 18.08 6.37 -6.62
C SER A 99 18.93 7.27 -7.51
N ILE A 100 19.28 8.44 -6.98
CA ILE A 100 20.14 9.45 -7.59
C ILE A 100 21.48 9.47 -6.83
N PRO A 101 22.55 8.90 -7.42
CA PRO A 101 23.88 8.95 -6.84
C PRO A 101 24.35 10.38 -6.59
N ASN A 102 25.15 10.59 -5.54
CA ASN A 102 25.72 11.89 -5.21
C ASN A 102 26.47 12.54 -6.38
N ASP A 103 27.15 11.74 -7.21
CA ASP A 103 27.93 12.22 -8.36
C ASP A 103 27.08 12.89 -9.46
N LEU A 104 25.74 12.80 -9.37
CA LEU A 104 24.82 13.53 -10.24
C LEU A 104 24.40 14.90 -9.68
N LEU A 105 24.46 15.07 -8.36
CA LEU A 105 24.02 16.28 -7.65
C LEU A 105 25.20 17.09 -7.10
N GLY A 106 26.37 16.47 -6.93
CA GLY A 106 27.60 17.12 -6.53
C GLY A 106 27.56 17.68 -5.11
N PHE A 107 26.98 16.97 -4.13
CA PHE A 107 27.14 17.39 -2.74
C PHE A 107 28.56 17.07 -2.27
N ASP A 108 29.31 18.10 -1.93
CA ASP A 108 30.62 17.95 -1.30
C ASP A 108 30.50 17.32 0.09
N THR A 109 31.63 16.85 0.63
CA THR A 109 31.70 16.25 1.97
C THR A 109 31.20 17.24 3.03
N GLY A 110 30.14 16.85 3.74
CA GLY A 110 29.51 17.70 4.76
C GLY A 110 28.66 18.85 4.21
N ALA A 111 28.60 19.04 2.89
CA ALA A 111 27.79 20.06 2.25
C ALA A 111 26.41 19.52 1.87
N TYR A 112 25.42 20.43 1.88
CA TYR A 112 24.05 20.15 1.48
C TYR A 112 23.59 20.94 0.26
N GLU A 113 24.41 21.88 -0.24
CA GLU A 113 24.09 22.65 -1.44
C GLU A 113 24.49 21.89 -2.71
N ILE A 114 23.66 22.00 -3.76
CA ILE A 114 23.93 21.43 -5.08
C ILE A 114 24.97 22.32 -5.76
N HIS A 115 26.14 21.76 -6.04
CA HIS A 115 27.21 22.50 -6.71
C HIS A 115 26.75 22.94 -8.12
N SER A 116 27.08 24.18 -8.51
CA SER A 116 26.59 24.84 -9.74
C SER A 116 26.75 24.00 -11.01
N ALA A 117 27.90 23.31 -11.14
CA ALA A 117 28.19 22.38 -12.22
C ALA A 117 27.16 21.23 -12.42
N TYR A 118 26.39 20.90 -11.38
CA TYR A 118 25.42 19.81 -11.38
C TYR A 118 23.97 20.30 -11.43
N GLN A 119 23.72 21.60 -11.27
CA GLN A 119 22.36 22.18 -11.28
C GLN A 119 21.60 21.89 -12.58
N ALA A 120 22.28 21.89 -13.73
CA ALA A 120 21.65 21.52 -15.00
C ALA A 120 21.12 20.07 -14.99
N ARG A 121 21.88 19.13 -14.39
CA ARG A 121 21.43 17.72 -14.26
C ARG A 121 20.30 17.59 -13.25
N ALA A 122 20.40 18.28 -12.11
CA ALA A 122 19.34 18.32 -11.11
C ALA A 122 18.03 18.86 -11.71
N LEU A 123 18.11 19.90 -12.54
CA LEU A 123 16.95 20.47 -13.24
C LEU A 123 16.33 19.46 -14.20
N GLU A 124 17.15 18.80 -15.01
CA GLU A 124 16.70 17.76 -15.94
C GLU A 124 16.01 16.59 -15.23
N ILE A 125 16.52 16.19 -14.06
CA ILE A 125 15.86 15.17 -13.22
C ILE A 125 14.46 15.64 -12.80
N GLY A 126 14.32 16.87 -12.29
CA GLY A 126 13.03 17.42 -11.88
C GLY A 126 12.02 17.48 -13.04
N LYS A 127 12.49 17.88 -14.24
CA LYS A 127 11.65 17.91 -15.45
C LYS A 127 11.14 16.54 -15.85
N VAL A 128 12.03 15.54 -15.90
CA VAL A 128 11.64 14.17 -16.26
C VAL A 128 10.64 13.62 -15.26
N ILE A 129 10.87 13.83 -13.95
CA ILE A 129 9.94 13.42 -12.90
C ILE A 129 8.56 14.05 -13.10
N ASN A 130 8.50 15.36 -13.34
CA ASN A 130 7.23 16.04 -13.63
C ASN A 130 6.55 15.44 -14.86
N GLU A 131 7.31 15.24 -15.95
CA GLU A 131 6.82 14.71 -17.22
C GLU A 131 6.20 13.33 -17.06
N VAL A 132 6.88 12.39 -16.39
CA VAL A 132 6.38 11.00 -16.28
C VAL A 132 5.21 10.87 -15.31
N ILE A 133 5.16 11.70 -14.27
CA ILE A 133 4.08 11.70 -13.27
C ILE A 133 2.84 12.40 -13.82
N SER A 134 3.00 13.49 -14.56
CA SER A 134 1.88 14.33 -15.04
C SER A 134 1.16 13.76 -16.27
N ARG A 135 1.59 12.61 -16.79
CA ARG A 135 0.91 11.93 -17.91
C ARG A 135 -0.38 11.28 -17.41
N ASP A 136 -1.44 11.42 -18.20
CA ASP A 136 -2.73 10.77 -17.98
C ASP A 136 -3.29 11.02 -16.57
N ASP A 137 -3.82 9.98 -15.93
CA ASP A 137 -4.38 9.97 -14.57
C ASP A 137 -3.39 9.38 -13.54
N ARG A 138 -2.09 9.29 -13.86
CA ARG A 138 -1.08 8.57 -13.07
C ARG A 138 -0.97 9.05 -11.62
N VAL A 139 -1.14 10.36 -11.41
CA VAL A 139 -1.12 10.99 -10.08
C VAL A 139 -2.17 10.40 -9.14
N GLU A 140 -3.31 9.94 -9.66
CA GLU A 140 -4.40 9.40 -8.83
C GLU A 140 -4.04 8.09 -8.14
N PHE A 141 -3.05 7.35 -8.66
CA PHE A 141 -2.59 6.08 -8.13
C PHE A 141 -1.49 6.23 -7.08
N LEU A 142 -0.92 7.43 -6.94
CA LEU A 142 0.15 7.73 -6.01
C LEU A 142 -0.42 8.31 -4.71
N ASP A 143 0.22 7.95 -3.60
CA ASP A 143 -0.09 8.50 -2.28
C ASP A 143 0.86 9.66 -1.96
N THR A 144 2.15 9.36 -1.78
CA THR A 144 3.21 10.35 -1.50
C THR A 144 4.50 9.96 -2.22
N ILE A 145 5.22 10.95 -2.73
CA ILE A 145 6.58 10.80 -3.24
C ILE A 145 7.55 11.42 -2.26
N PHE A 146 8.42 10.62 -1.66
CA PHE A 146 9.42 11.08 -0.72
C PHE A 146 10.75 11.36 -1.42
N ILE A 147 11.31 12.53 -1.18
CA ILE A 147 12.71 12.86 -1.50
C ILE A 147 13.53 12.55 -0.25
N GLU A 148 14.22 11.42 -0.28
CA GLU A 148 14.88 10.80 0.85
C GLU A 148 16.39 11.03 0.78
N GLY A 149 16.94 11.75 1.74
CA GLY A 149 18.38 11.93 1.86
C GLY A 149 19.06 10.79 2.59
N HIS A 150 20.23 10.36 2.09
CA HIS A 150 21.08 9.35 2.72
C HIS A 150 22.55 9.79 2.78
N THR A 151 23.26 9.32 3.80
CA THR A 151 24.70 9.54 3.98
C THR A 151 25.44 8.22 4.12
N ASP A 152 26.77 8.28 3.96
CA ASP A 152 27.64 7.20 4.43
C ASP A 152 27.71 7.17 5.97
N ASN A 153 28.34 6.14 6.52
CA ASN A 153 28.45 5.92 7.97
C ASN A 153 29.61 6.68 8.63
N ARG A 154 30.32 7.55 7.90
CA ARG A 154 31.40 8.32 8.52
C ARG A 154 30.79 9.37 9.44
N PRO A 155 31.23 9.47 10.70
CA PRO A 155 30.65 10.40 11.64
C PRO A 155 30.95 11.84 11.23
N LEU A 156 29.91 12.65 11.15
CA LEU A 156 30.02 14.08 10.93
C LEU A 156 29.52 14.81 12.18
N PRO A 157 30.23 15.84 12.69
CA PRO A 157 29.74 16.67 13.78
C PRO A 157 28.39 17.34 13.47
N GLY A 158 28.11 17.59 12.18
CA GLY A 158 26.84 18.08 11.64
C GLY A 158 26.40 19.46 12.15
N PHE A 159 25.54 20.13 11.38
CA PHE A 159 24.98 21.41 11.82
C PHE A 159 24.08 21.20 13.06
N MET A 160 24.21 22.07 14.07
CA MET A 160 23.47 22.00 15.34
C MET A 160 23.54 20.63 16.05
N GLY A 161 24.65 19.88 15.87
CA GLY A 161 24.84 18.57 16.51
C GLY A 161 23.89 17.49 15.99
N LYS A 162 23.31 17.66 14.80
CA LYS A 162 22.41 16.67 14.18
C LYS A 162 23.13 15.67 13.26
N GLY A 163 24.45 15.78 13.14
CA GLY A 163 25.28 14.85 12.36
C GLY A 163 24.70 14.53 10.99
N ASN A 164 24.71 13.24 10.66
CA ASN A 164 24.25 12.69 9.40
C ASN A 164 22.72 12.77 9.20
N TRP A 165 21.93 12.76 10.27
CA TRP A 165 20.49 13.01 10.20
C TRP A 165 20.17 14.42 9.69
N GLY A 166 20.88 15.43 10.22
CA GLY A 166 20.75 16.80 9.75
C GLY A 166 21.21 16.94 8.30
N LEU A 167 22.39 16.41 7.98
CA LEU A 167 22.96 16.51 6.62
C LEU A 167 22.07 15.89 5.55
N SER A 168 21.62 14.65 5.76
CA SER A 168 20.72 13.97 4.82
C SER A 168 19.43 14.75 4.59
N THR A 169 18.80 15.23 5.67
CA THR A 169 17.58 16.04 5.60
C THR A 169 17.83 17.33 4.82
N PHE A 170 18.92 18.06 5.10
CA PHE A 170 19.22 19.30 4.39
C PHE A 170 19.53 19.09 2.91
N ARG A 171 20.18 17.99 2.52
CA ARG A 171 20.41 17.67 1.11
C ARG A 171 19.10 17.47 0.36
N ALA A 172 18.17 16.73 0.96
CA ALA A 172 16.86 16.49 0.37
C ALA A 172 16.03 17.79 0.29
N ILE A 173 16.09 18.64 1.32
CA ILE A 173 15.47 19.98 1.30
C ILE A 173 16.08 20.85 0.20
N SER A 174 17.41 20.85 0.06
CA SER A 174 18.10 21.69 -0.92
C SER A 174 17.75 21.30 -2.35
N LEU A 175 17.59 20.00 -2.63
CA LEU A 175 17.11 19.55 -3.93
C LEU A 175 15.66 19.97 -4.18
N TRP A 176 14.78 19.84 -3.19
CA TRP A 176 13.39 20.28 -3.28
C TRP A 176 13.27 21.79 -3.53
N GLN A 177 14.01 22.60 -2.78
CA GLN A 177 14.05 24.05 -2.95
C GLN A 177 14.60 24.43 -4.32
N PHE A 178 15.71 23.81 -4.74
CA PHE A 178 16.27 24.01 -6.06
C PHE A 178 15.25 23.74 -7.17
N TRP A 179 14.47 22.64 -7.08
CA TRP A 179 13.39 22.38 -8.03
C TRP A 179 12.26 23.42 -7.96
N GLY A 180 11.91 23.90 -6.77
CA GLY A 180 10.91 24.95 -6.60
C GLY A 180 11.29 26.26 -7.30
N ASP A 181 12.59 26.60 -7.27
CA ASP A 181 13.13 27.84 -7.84
C ASP A 181 13.47 27.71 -9.33
N ALA A 182 13.98 26.56 -9.77
CA ALA A 182 14.57 26.39 -11.11
C ALA A 182 13.60 25.81 -12.16
N LEU A 183 12.57 25.07 -11.76
CA LEU A 183 11.58 24.52 -12.71
C LEU A 183 10.62 25.62 -13.19
N ALA A 184 10.19 25.51 -14.45
CA ALA A 184 9.11 26.36 -14.96
C ALA A 184 7.81 26.10 -14.18
N ARG A 185 6.90 27.08 -14.15
CA ARG A 185 5.68 27.03 -13.31
C ARG A 185 4.80 25.80 -13.62
N GLU A 186 4.73 25.40 -14.87
CA GLU A 186 4.03 24.22 -15.38
C GLU A 186 4.77 22.90 -15.07
N GLU A 187 6.06 22.96 -14.78
CA GLU A 187 6.90 21.82 -14.41
C GLU A 187 7.10 21.69 -12.89
N GLN A 188 6.67 22.69 -12.10
CA GLN A 188 6.83 22.69 -10.65
C GLN A 188 6.16 21.48 -10.02
N LEU A 189 6.94 20.69 -9.27
CA LEU A 189 6.47 19.48 -8.59
C LEU A 189 5.50 19.80 -7.44
N SER A 190 5.60 20.98 -6.84
CA SER A 190 4.71 21.46 -5.76
C SER A 190 3.26 21.69 -6.20
N ARG A 191 2.99 21.76 -7.50
CA ARG A 191 1.61 21.88 -8.03
C ARG A 191 0.85 20.55 -7.99
N LEU A 192 1.56 19.43 -7.86
CA LEU A 192 0.98 18.10 -7.96
C LEU A 192 0.37 17.72 -6.61
N ASN A 193 -0.91 17.38 -6.64
CA ASN A 193 -1.64 16.86 -5.48
C ASN A 193 -2.10 15.44 -5.79
N ASN A 194 -2.07 14.57 -4.78
CA ASN A 194 -2.63 13.23 -4.89
C ASN A 194 -4.17 13.27 -4.99
N LYS A 195 -4.80 12.10 -5.13
CA LYS A 195 -6.26 11.97 -5.25
C LYS A 195 -7.05 12.57 -4.07
N ASP A 196 -6.46 12.64 -2.88
CA ASP A 196 -7.08 13.26 -1.69
C ASP A 196 -6.85 14.78 -1.61
N GLY A 197 -6.24 15.39 -2.63
CA GLY A 197 -5.95 16.82 -2.67
C GLY A 197 -4.76 17.24 -1.77
N LYS A 198 -3.95 16.30 -1.30
CA LYS A 198 -2.73 16.59 -0.51
C LYS A 198 -1.53 16.78 -1.43
N PRO A 199 -0.55 17.62 -1.06
CA PRO A 199 0.71 17.75 -1.82
C PRO A 199 1.36 16.39 -2.04
N LEU A 200 1.72 16.10 -3.28
CA LEU A 200 2.24 14.79 -3.66
C LEU A 200 3.65 14.55 -3.11
N PHE A 201 4.46 15.60 -2.95
CA PHE A 201 5.87 15.47 -2.56
C PHE A 201 6.09 15.76 -1.07
N SER A 202 6.99 14.99 -0.48
CA SER A 202 7.50 15.18 0.89
C SER A 202 9.01 15.01 0.91
N VAL A 203 9.66 15.55 1.95
CA VAL A 203 11.12 15.48 2.11
C VAL A 203 11.43 14.73 3.40
N SER A 204 12.45 13.87 3.37
CA SER A 204 12.87 13.06 4.52
C SER A 204 14.39 12.88 4.52
N GLY A 205 14.97 12.63 5.69
CA GLY A 205 16.39 12.28 5.83
C GLY A 205 16.55 11.07 6.74
N TYR A 206 17.39 10.12 6.32
CA TYR A 206 17.61 8.85 7.03
C TYR A 206 19.02 8.69 7.61
N GLY A 207 19.91 9.67 7.38
CA GLY A 207 21.33 9.55 7.73
C GLY A 207 21.95 8.28 7.14
N GLU A 208 22.77 7.59 7.94
CA GLU A 208 23.37 6.30 7.57
C GLU A 208 22.49 5.07 7.82
N THR A 209 21.28 5.22 8.37
CA THR A 209 20.50 4.11 8.95
C THR A 209 19.83 3.19 7.92
N ARG A 210 19.82 3.60 6.65
CA ARG A 210 19.31 2.82 5.50
C ARG A 210 20.37 2.73 4.42
N PRO A 211 21.46 1.98 4.67
CA PRO A 211 22.55 1.89 3.72
C PRO A 211 22.16 1.01 2.52
N ALA A 212 22.52 1.45 1.32
CA ALA A 212 22.52 0.62 0.12
C ALA A 212 23.63 -0.44 0.17
N VAL A 213 24.74 -0.14 0.85
CA VAL A 213 25.84 -1.09 1.16
C VAL A 213 26.05 -1.09 2.66
N ALA A 214 25.73 -2.21 3.32
CA ALA A 214 25.82 -2.34 4.77
C ALA A 214 27.26 -2.20 5.28
N ASP A 215 28.19 -2.97 4.70
CA ASP A 215 29.60 -2.95 5.08
C ASP A 215 30.37 -1.92 4.23
N GLN A 216 30.61 -0.73 4.80
CA GLN A 216 31.24 0.37 4.09
C GLN A 216 32.75 0.39 4.39
N VAL A 217 33.57 -0.05 3.44
CA VAL A 217 35.03 -0.17 3.62
C VAL A 217 35.78 0.69 2.62
N THR A 218 35.25 0.82 1.40
CA THR A 218 35.89 1.55 0.30
C THR A 218 35.19 2.88 0.01
N GLU A 219 35.89 3.80 -0.67
CA GLU A 219 35.27 5.07 -1.09
C GLU A 219 34.11 4.86 -2.07
N GLU A 220 34.11 3.78 -2.84
CA GLU A 220 32.97 3.41 -3.68
C GLU A 220 31.76 2.99 -2.84
N ASP A 221 31.95 2.27 -1.73
CA ASP A 221 30.86 1.93 -0.81
C ASP A 221 30.27 3.18 -0.15
N PHE A 222 31.14 4.11 0.27
CA PHE A 222 30.69 5.39 0.83
C PHE A 222 29.91 6.20 -0.23
N LYS A 223 30.40 6.28 -1.48
CA LYS A 223 29.70 6.97 -2.58
C LYS A 223 28.31 6.39 -2.84
N ARG A 224 28.16 5.06 -2.85
CA ARG A 224 26.85 4.43 -3.05
C ARG A 224 25.86 4.76 -1.94
N ASN A 225 26.32 5.01 -0.71
CA ASN A 225 25.46 5.38 0.41
C ASN A 225 25.14 6.88 0.46
N ARG A 226 25.98 7.74 -0.14
CA ARG A 226 25.66 9.15 -0.39
C ARG A 226 24.75 9.25 -1.62
N ARG A 227 23.45 9.39 -1.39
CA ARG A 227 22.45 9.43 -2.47
C ARG A 227 21.19 10.18 -2.04
N ILE A 228 20.39 10.55 -3.02
CA ILE A 228 19.00 10.93 -2.83
C ILE A 228 18.14 9.83 -3.45
N ASP A 229 17.26 9.24 -2.65
CA ASP A 229 16.29 8.27 -3.10
C ASP A 229 14.93 8.96 -3.28
N ILE A 230 14.26 8.73 -4.41
CA ILE A 230 12.91 9.22 -4.66
C ILE A 230 11.97 8.04 -4.57
N ARG A 231 11.25 7.95 -3.46
CA ARG A 231 10.35 6.84 -3.14
C ARG A 231 8.93 7.17 -3.53
N PHE A 232 8.33 6.30 -4.33
CA PHE A 232 6.94 6.41 -4.80
C PHE A 232 6.06 5.46 -3.99
N THR A 233 5.18 5.99 -3.15
CA THR A 233 4.14 5.20 -2.49
C THR A 233 2.86 5.22 -3.31
N ILE A 234 2.17 4.08 -3.37
CA ILE A 234 0.87 3.96 -4.01
C ILE A 234 -0.22 4.16 -2.96
N ARG A 235 -1.37 4.67 -3.41
CA ARG A 235 -2.57 4.68 -2.59
C ARG A 235 -2.94 3.25 -2.23
N ARG A 236 -3.09 2.97 -0.94
CA ARG A 236 -3.67 1.71 -0.46
C ARG A 236 -5.13 1.92 -0.10
N PRO A 237 -6.00 0.91 -0.32
CA PRO A 237 -7.34 0.88 0.26
C PRO A 237 -7.25 0.99 1.79
N ASP A 238 -8.33 1.45 2.42
CA ASP A 238 -8.32 1.68 3.87
C ASP A 238 -8.13 0.36 4.65
N SER A 239 -7.38 0.49 5.73
CA SER A 239 -6.61 -0.54 6.43
C SER A 239 -7.39 -1.70 7.07
N ALA A 240 -8.71 -1.64 7.16
CA ALA A 240 -9.51 -2.77 7.67
C ALA A 240 -9.61 -3.95 6.69
N GLN A 241 -9.37 -3.71 5.40
CA GLN A 241 -9.54 -4.69 4.34
C GLN A 241 -8.21 -5.34 3.90
N TYR A 242 -7.08 -4.64 4.11
CA TYR A 242 -5.75 -5.10 3.71
C TYR A 242 -5.23 -6.32 4.49
N GLU A 243 -5.60 -6.48 5.77
CA GLU A 243 -5.18 -7.69 6.53
C GLU A 243 -5.80 -8.97 5.96
N GLN A 244 -7.02 -8.90 5.40
CA GLN A 244 -7.64 -10.02 4.70
C GLN A 244 -6.98 -10.28 3.33
N VAL A 245 -6.53 -9.21 2.65
CA VAL A 245 -5.74 -9.31 1.39
C VAL A 245 -4.44 -10.07 1.65
N LYS A 246 -3.78 -9.76 2.76
CA LYS A 246 -2.52 -10.39 3.17
C LYS A 246 -2.70 -11.85 3.61
N GLU A 247 -3.74 -12.17 4.36
CA GLU A 247 -4.02 -13.55 4.80
C GLU A 247 -4.20 -14.51 3.61
N ARG A 248 -5.01 -14.15 2.60
CA ARG A 248 -5.22 -15.02 1.43
C ARG A 248 -4.06 -15.05 0.44
N LEU A 249 -3.34 -13.95 0.25
CA LEU A 249 -2.12 -13.96 -0.56
C LEU A 249 -0.99 -14.78 0.10
N GLY A 250 -1.00 -14.91 1.44
CA GLY A 250 -0.12 -15.78 2.19
C GLY A 250 -0.43 -17.27 2.02
N GLU A 251 -1.72 -17.63 1.92
CA GLU A 251 -2.19 -19.01 1.70
C GLU A 251 -2.02 -19.50 0.25
N ALA A 252 -1.80 -18.59 -0.70
CA ALA A 252 -1.60 -18.91 -2.12
C ALA A 252 -0.14 -19.28 -2.50
N LYS A 253 0.75 -19.46 -1.52
CA LYS A 253 2.07 -20.07 -1.79
C LYS A 253 1.98 -21.60 -1.62
N PRO A 254 2.38 -22.39 -2.64
CA PRO A 254 2.42 -23.85 -2.56
C PRO A 254 3.47 -24.35 -1.55
#